data_AF-E2ANH7-F1
#
_entry.id   AF-E2ANH7-F1
#
_cell.length_a   1.000
_cell.length_b   1.000
_cell.length_c   1.000
_cell.angle_alpha   90.00
_cell.angle_beta   90.00
_cell.angle_gamma   90.00
#
_symmetry.space_group_name_H-M   'P 1'
#
loop_
_entity.id
_entity.type
_entity.pdbx_description
1 polymer ?
#
loop_
_entity_poly.entity_id
_entity_poly.type
_entity_poly.pdbx_seq_one_letter_code
_entity_poly.pdbx_strand_id
1 'polypeptide(L)'
;MVQRPSALAVDSWRDNIITTCPGSGQVVILDRKSKVVRRIRHQEMMAPQGLAFLQENDEIYVTDKWKHCIFVFDHKGELVRRMCNKGHGESELRSPEGIAFHPERSVLYVADTGNNRVQVLERNGAYLDSIGPKSKQAKGTVRFRRTDSVPSQLNQPTDVAVTTTRIVVADSGNHNVKIFNHDGQILQTIGDVGTAKGFFRSPEVLRIDKKENIIVGDAGNGRVQIFSPKGEFLRMLGDKKTQGHKFGWVSGIFVTNNYDILVSDSRNNFIYLF
;
A
#
# COMPACT_ATOMS: atom_id res chain seq x y z
N MET A 1 16.04 -12.67 -11.41
CA MET A 1 14.57 -12.65 -11.59
C MET A 1 13.92 -12.18 -10.30
N VAL A 2 12.93 -11.30 -10.41
CA VAL A 2 12.09 -10.82 -9.32
C VAL A 2 10.87 -11.75 -9.27
N GLN A 3 10.54 -12.32 -8.12
CA GLN A 3 9.43 -13.27 -7.98
C GLN A 3 8.32 -12.63 -7.17
N ARG A 4 7.13 -12.53 -7.78
CA ARG A 4 5.96 -11.83 -7.24
C ARG A 4 6.32 -10.46 -6.67
N PRO A 5 6.83 -9.52 -7.50
CA PRO A 5 7.04 -8.15 -7.04
C PRO A 5 5.73 -7.62 -6.47
N SER A 6 5.77 -6.92 -5.34
CA SER A 6 4.62 -6.22 -4.76
C SER A 6 4.95 -4.75 -4.67
N ALA A 7 5.09 -4.18 -3.47
CA ALA A 7 5.32 -2.76 -3.28
C ALA A 7 6.59 -2.26 -3.98
N LEU A 8 6.56 -0.97 -4.32
CA LEU A 8 7.61 -0.25 -5.04
C LEU A 8 7.94 1.04 -4.30
N ALA A 9 9.23 1.36 -4.24
CA ALA A 9 9.78 2.65 -3.84
C ALA A 9 11.00 2.96 -4.73
N VAL A 10 11.40 4.22 -4.77
CA VAL A 10 12.60 4.66 -5.48
C VAL A 10 13.54 5.34 -4.49
N ASP A 11 14.80 4.89 -4.48
CA ASP A 11 15.90 5.64 -3.89
C ASP A 11 16.40 6.62 -4.94
N SER A 12 16.09 7.91 -4.75
CA SER A 12 16.45 8.95 -5.72
C SER A 12 17.91 9.40 -5.64
N TRP A 13 18.63 9.12 -4.54
CA TRP A 13 20.07 9.42 -4.44
C TRP A 13 20.91 8.44 -5.24
N ARG A 14 20.50 7.16 -5.26
CA ARG A 14 21.24 6.08 -5.95
C ARG A 14 20.56 5.60 -7.23
N ASP A 15 19.40 6.18 -7.53
CA ASP A 15 18.65 5.90 -8.74
C ASP A 15 18.21 4.43 -8.86
N ASN A 16 17.82 3.86 -7.72
CA ASN A 16 17.45 2.45 -7.59
C ASN A 16 15.94 2.29 -7.38
N ILE A 17 15.39 1.20 -7.92
CA ILE A 17 14.04 0.74 -7.61
C ILE A 17 14.13 -0.28 -6.49
N ILE A 18 13.39 -0.07 -5.42
CA ILE A 18 13.27 -1.00 -4.29
C ILE A 18 11.91 -1.69 -4.41
N THR A 19 11.90 -3.02 -4.34
CA THR A 19 10.65 -3.79 -4.39
C THR A 19 10.61 -4.93 -3.38
N THR A 20 9.46 -5.12 -2.76
CA THR A 20 9.20 -6.32 -1.94
C THR A 20 8.85 -7.50 -2.83
N CYS A 21 9.30 -8.69 -2.44
CA CYS A 21 9.07 -9.93 -3.17
C CYS A 21 8.50 -10.99 -2.22
N PRO A 22 7.21 -10.90 -1.84
CA PRO A 22 6.60 -11.80 -0.87
C PRO A 22 6.73 -13.28 -1.25
N GLY A 23 6.73 -13.61 -2.55
CA GLY A 23 6.92 -14.98 -3.03
C GLY A 23 8.28 -15.60 -2.70
N SER A 24 9.26 -14.78 -2.28
CA SER A 24 10.63 -15.21 -1.98
C SER A 24 11.18 -14.64 -0.67
N GLY A 25 10.32 -14.05 0.17
CA GLY A 25 10.69 -13.56 1.50
C GLY A 25 11.82 -12.54 1.53
N GLN A 26 11.88 -11.63 0.55
CA GLN A 26 13.00 -10.68 0.41
C GLN A 26 12.56 -9.32 -0.12
N VAL A 27 13.39 -8.30 0.09
CA VAL A 27 13.38 -7.05 -0.68
C VAL A 27 14.49 -7.11 -1.72
N VAL A 28 14.22 -6.61 -2.92
CA VAL A 28 15.17 -6.56 -4.03
C VAL A 28 15.38 -5.10 -4.42
N ILE A 29 16.65 -4.71 -4.53
CA ILE A 29 17.05 -3.41 -5.05
C ILE A 29 17.55 -3.61 -6.47
N LEU A 30 17.00 -2.86 -7.41
CA LEU A 30 17.30 -2.89 -8.83
C LEU A 30 17.90 -1.55 -9.26
N ASP A 31 18.85 -1.57 -10.19
CA ASP A 31 19.27 -0.35 -10.89
C ASP A 31 18.25 0.05 -11.98
N ARG A 32 18.46 1.21 -12.63
CA ARG A 32 17.64 1.65 -13.77
C ARG A 32 17.61 0.69 -14.97
N LYS A 33 18.57 -0.22 -15.08
CA LYS A 33 18.62 -1.26 -16.12
C LYS A 33 17.95 -2.56 -15.66
N SER A 34 17.20 -2.52 -14.56
CA SER A 34 16.50 -3.65 -13.96
C SER A 34 17.44 -4.79 -13.51
N LYS A 35 18.74 -4.50 -13.29
CA LYS A 35 19.68 -5.46 -12.73
C LYS A 35 19.60 -5.44 -11.22
N VAL A 36 19.70 -6.62 -10.61
CA VAL A 36 19.71 -6.76 -9.15
C VAL A 36 21.01 -6.21 -8.61
N VAL A 37 20.91 -5.13 -7.83
CA VAL A 37 22.01 -4.51 -7.09
C VAL A 37 22.19 -5.19 -5.74
N ARG A 38 21.08 -5.44 -5.02
CA ARG A 38 21.10 -6.02 -3.68
C ARG A 38 19.84 -6.83 -3.41
N ARG A 39 19.95 -7.78 -2.49
CA ARG A 39 18.84 -8.52 -1.89
C ARG A 39 18.92 -8.36 -0.38
N ILE A 40 17.82 -7.96 0.24
CA ILE A 40 17.70 -7.83 1.70
C ILE A 40 16.81 -8.97 2.17
N ARG A 41 17.30 -9.72 3.16
CA ARG A 41 16.64 -10.88 3.75
C ARG A 41 16.85 -10.88 5.24
N HIS A 42 15.90 -11.43 5.96
CA HIS A 42 16.02 -11.70 7.38
C HIS A 42 15.35 -13.04 7.69
N GLN A 43 15.92 -13.83 8.62
CA GLN A 43 15.44 -15.18 8.93
C GLN A 43 13.98 -15.21 9.38
N GLU A 44 13.49 -14.12 10.00
CA GLU A 44 12.11 -14.02 10.45
C GLU A 44 11.18 -13.45 9.38
N MET A 45 11.68 -12.81 8.33
CA MET A 45 10.82 -12.19 7.31
C MET A 45 10.26 -13.29 6.39
N MET A 46 8.93 -13.37 6.28
CA MET A 46 8.23 -14.42 5.56
C MET A 46 7.44 -13.91 4.36
N ALA A 47 6.67 -12.83 4.54
CA ALA A 47 5.80 -12.29 3.51
C ALA A 47 5.87 -10.76 3.49
N PRO A 48 7.02 -10.18 3.07
CA PRO A 48 7.17 -8.73 2.94
C PRO A 48 6.21 -8.22 1.86
N GLN A 49 5.29 -7.33 2.24
CA GLN A 49 4.21 -6.88 1.36
C GLN A 49 4.37 -5.40 1.01
N GLY A 50 4.14 -4.51 1.96
CA GLY A 50 4.28 -3.06 1.81
C GLY A 50 5.71 -2.59 2.00
N LEU A 51 5.99 -1.41 1.45
CA LEU A 51 7.32 -0.80 1.44
C LEU A 51 7.18 0.71 1.54
N ALA A 52 7.92 1.31 2.47
CA ALA A 52 8.15 2.75 2.52
C ALA A 52 9.66 3.00 2.68
N PHE A 53 10.22 3.87 1.84
CA PHE A 53 11.61 4.28 1.92
C PHE A 53 11.69 5.67 2.54
N LEU A 54 12.36 5.78 3.67
CA LEU A 54 12.59 7.05 4.37
C LEU A 54 13.97 7.57 3.98
N GLN A 55 13.99 8.45 2.98
CA GLN A 55 15.22 8.83 2.33
C GLN A 55 16.17 9.63 3.23
N GLU A 56 15.67 10.53 4.10
CA GLU A 56 16.52 11.31 4.99
C GLU A 56 17.33 10.46 5.99
N ASN A 57 16.82 9.27 6.32
CA ASN A 57 17.43 8.33 7.26
C ASN A 57 18.09 7.14 6.55
N ASP A 58 17.89 7.01 5.23
CA ASP A 58 18.33 5.86 4.42
C ASP A 58 17.80 4.52 4.98
N GLU A 59 16.53 4.53 5.42
CA GLU A 59 15.86 3.40 6.07
C GLU A 59 14.72 2.85 5.20
N ILE A 60 14.58 1.53 5.19
CA ILE A 60 13.55 0.80 4.45
C ILE A 60 12.59 0.14 5.43
N TYR A 61 11.34 0.58 5.44
CA TYR A 61 10.26 0.04 6.26
C TYR A 61 9.46 -0.96 5.44
N VAL A 62 9.31 -2.18 5.95
CA VAL A 62 8.69 -3.30 5.25
C VAL A 62 7.64 -3.92 6.16
N THR A 63 6.36 -3.88 5.75
CA THR A 63 5.33 -4.64 6.45
C THR A 63 5.45 -6.12 6.08
N ASP A 64 5.37 -7.00 7.08
CA ASP A 64 5.30 -8.43 6.86
C ASP A 64 3.92 -8.96 7.23
N LYS A 65 3.20 -9.43 6.21
CA LYS A 65 1.81 -9.87 6.32
C LYS A 65 1.66 -11.06 7.26
N TRP A 66 2.60 -12.00 7.23
CA TRP A 66 2.50 -13.26 7.99
C TRP A 66 3.14 -13.18 9.37
N LYS A 67 4.11 -12.27 9.58
CA LYS A 67 4.68 -11.98 10.90
C LYS A 67 3.95 -10.88 11.65
N HIS A 68 3.04 -10.17 10.99
CA HIS A 68 2.19 -9.15 11.60
C HIS A 68 3.02 -8.05 12.28
N CYS A 69 4.07 -7.60 11.60
CA CYS A 69 5.02 -6.63 12.10
C CYS A 69 5.59 -5.79 10.96
N ILE A 70 6.43 -4.83 11.30
CA ILE A 70 7.19 -4.01 10.36
C ILE A 70 8.67 -4.26 10.63
N PHE A 71 9.42 -4.65 9.61
CA PHE A 71 10.88 -4.71 9.66
C PHE A 71 11.45 -3.39 9.14
N VAL A 72 12.45 -2.86 9.82
CA VAL A 72 13.18 -1.65 9.40
C VAL A 72 14.62 -2.02 9.12
N PHE A 73 15.06 -1.80 7.88
CA PHE A 73 16.42 -2.07 7.44
C PHE A 73 17.15 -0.76 7.16
N ASP A 74 18.47 -0.77 7.32
CA ASP A 74 19.32 0.32 6.86
C ASP A 74 19.69 0.16 5.37
N HIS A 75 20.46 1.11 4.86
CA HIS A 75 20.99 1.11 3.49
C HIS A 75 21.90 -0.08 3.13
N LYS A 76 22.47 -0.75 4.13
CA LYS A 76 23.26 -1.98 3.92
C LYS A 76 22.35 -3.21 3.86
N GLY A 77 21.09 -3.09 4.28
CA GLY A 77 20.16 -4.20 4.40
C GLY A 77 20.27 -4.93 5.73
N GLU A 78 20.92 -4.32 6.72
CA GLU A 78 20.97 -4.85 8.09
C GLU A 78 19.68 -4.48 8.82
N LEU A 79 19.15 -5.41 9.62
CA LEU A 79 17.93 -5.16 10.38
C LEU A 79 18.25 -4.19 11.52
N VAL A 80 17.64 -3.02 11.49
CA VAL A 80 17.79 -1.99 12.52
C VAL A 80 16.83 -2.26 13.68
N ARG A 81 15.57 -2.57 13.36
CA ARG A 81 14.53 -2.86 14.36
C ARG A 81 13.32 -3.57 13.75
N ARG A 82 12.55 -4.22 14.63
CA ARG A 82 11.23 -4.78 14.35
C ARG A 82 10.20 -4.03 15.18
N MET A 83 9.16 -3.52 14.53
CA MET A 83 8.08 -2.78 15.17
C MET A 83 6.78 -3.58 15.11
N CYS A 84 5.91 -3.35 16.09
CA CYS A 84 4.60 -3.96 16.24
C CYS A 84 4.64 -5.49 16.44
N ASN A 85 3.55 -6.03 16.99
CA ASN A 85 3.36 -7.47 17.17
C ASN A 85 1.96 -7.89 16.73
N LYS A 86 1.75 -9.20 16.63
CA LYS A 86 0.45 -9.76 16.27
C LYS A 86 -0.61 -9.37 17.30
N GLY A 87 -1.72 -8.80 16.84
CA GLY A 87 -2.88 -8.57 17.71
C GLY A 87 -3.92 -7.63 17.11
N HIS A 88 -4.68 -6.99 18.00
CA HIS A 88 -5.85 -6.17 17.67
C HIS A 88 -5.83 -4.80 18.37
N GLY A 89 -4.95 -4.58 19.34
CA GLY A 89 -4.81 -3.34 20.10
C GLY A 89 -3.85 -2.34 19.46
N GLU A 90 -3.49 -1.32 20.22
CA GLU A 90 -2.56 -0.26 19.83
C GLU A 90 -1.17 -0.83 19.55
N SER A 91 -0.55 -0.41 18.44
CA SER A 91 0.75 -0.94 17.96
C SER A 91 0.76 -2.46 17.71
N GLU A 92 -0.41 -3.10 17.69
CA GLU A 92 -0.58 -4.48 17.27
C GLU A 92 -1.19 -4.54 15.88
N LEU A 93 -0.63 -5.40 15.03
CA LEU A 93 -1.05 -5.54 13.64
C LEU A 93 -1.60 -6.94 13.38
N ARG A 94 -2.43 -7.06 12.35
CA ARG A 94 -2.91 -8.33 11.80
C ARG A 94 -2.94 -8.25 10.29
N SER A 95 -2.00 -8.96 9.68
CA SER A 95 -1.81 -8.99 8.23
C SER A 95 -1.64 -7.58 7.63
N PRO A 96 -0.66 -6.80 8.11
CA PRO A 96 -0.42 -5.47 7.57
C PRO A 96 0.07 -5.54 6.12
N GLU A 97 -0.37 -4.59 5.31
CA GLU A 97 -0.03 -4.51 3.88
C GLU A 97 0.55 -3.14 3.56
N GLY A 98 -0.20 -2.19 3.03
CA GLY A 98 0.32 -0.86 2.70
C GLY A 98 0.91 -0.09 3.89
N ILE A 99 1.92 0.72 3.58
CA ILE A 99 2.63 1.58 4.54
C ILE A 99 3.05 2.86 3.81
N ALA A 100 2.84 4.02 4.44
CA ALA A 100 3.21 5.32 3.90
C ALA A 100 3.61 6.29 5.00
N PHE A 101 4.60 7.14 4.73
CA PHE A 101 4.93 8.28 5.60
C PHE A 101 4.06 9.49 5.26
N HIS A 102 3.76 10.28 6.28
CA HIS A 102 3.30 11.64 6.06
C HIS A 102 4.47 12.46 5.47
N PRO A 103 4.26 13.30 4.44
CA PRO A 103 5.35 13.99 3.73
C PRO A 103 6.12 14.99 4.60
N GLU A 104 5.48 15.58 5.62
CA GLU A 104 6.09 16.62 6.47
C GLU A 104 6.18 16.27 7.96
N ARG A 105 5.58 15.14 8.39
CA ARG A 105 5.49 14.77 9.81
C ARG A 105 6.22 13.45 9.98
N SER A 106 6.89 13.26 11.13
CA SER A 106 7.57 12.00 11.48
C SER A 106 6.59 10.89 11.89
N VAL A 107 5.58 10.65 11.06
CA VAL A 107 4.46 9.74 11.31
C VAL A 107 4.25 8.84 10.10
N LEU A 108 3.97 7.57 10.35
CA LEU A 108 3.62 6.60 9.30
C LEU A 108 2.21 6.05 9.49
N TYR A 109 1.60 5.68 8.37
CA TYR A 109 0.27 5.11 8.26
C TYR A 109 0.42 3.69 7.75
N VAL A 110 -0.25 2.74 8.40
CA VAL A 110 -0.15 1.31 8.09
C VAL A 110 -1.55 0.75 7.88
N ALA A 111 -1.80 0.23 6.69
CA ALA A 111 -3.01 -0.52 6.40
C ALA A 111 -2.95 -1.86 7.14
N ASP A 112 -3.71 -1.95 8.23
CA ASP A 112 -3.79 -3.11 9.11
C ASP A 112 -4.98 -3.98 8.66
N THR A 113 -4.80 -4.62 7.50
CA THR A 113 -5.87 -5.24 6.70
C THR A 113 -6.76 -6.17 7.51
N GLY A 114 -6.17 -7.06 8.32
CA GLY A 114 -6.90 -8.04 9.13
C GLY A 114 -7.68 -7.46 10.31
N ASN A 115 -7.42 -6.19 10.64
CA ASN A 115 -8.14 -5.42 11.65
C ASN A 115 -9.09 -4.38 11.06
N ASN A 116 -9.21 -4.29 9.73
CA ASN A 116 -10.11 -3.36 9.04
C ASN A 116 -9.88 -1.90 9.46
N ARG A 117 -8.61 -1.49 9.53
CA ARG A 117 -8.23 -0.13 9.94
C ARG A 117 -6.93 0.32 9.26
N VAL A 118 -6.67 1.62 9.35
CA VAL A 118 -5.33 2.18 9.14
C VAL A 118 -4.83 2.69 10.50
N GLN A 119 -3.67 2.20 10.97
CA GLN A 119 -3.02 2.73 12.17
C GLN A 119 -2.05 3.84 11.82
N VAL A 120 -2.02 4.86 12.67
CA VAL A 120 -1.10 5.99 12.62
C VAL A 120 -0.09 5.81 13.74
N LEU A 121 1.18 5.71 13.39
CA LEU A 121 2.27 5.37 14.30
C LEU A 121 3.40 6.40 14.21
N GLU A 122 4.12 6.59 15.30
CA GLU A 122 5.45 7.20 15.28
C GLU A 122 6.47 6.28 14.60
N ARG A 123 7.61 6.83 14.16
CA ARG A 123 8.72 6.07 13.55
C ARG A 123 9.28 4.93 14.41
N ASN A 124 9.15 5.04 15.73
CA ASN A 124 9.56 3.99 16.68
C ASN A 124 8.51 2.87 16.83
N GLY A 125 7.30 3.04 16.30
CA GLY A 125 6.19 2.10 16.35
C GLY A 125 5.16 2.40 17.45
N ALA A 126 5.33 3.49 18.19
CA ALA A 126 4.34 3.94 19.17
C ALA A 126 3.05 4.36 18.48
N TYR A 127 1.93 3.94 19.03
CA TYR A 127 0.59 4.27 18.53
C TYR A 127 0.27 5.74 18.74
N LEU A 128 -0.31 6.37 17.73
CA LEU A 128 -0.83 7.74 17.80
C LEU A 128 -2.35 7.76 17.63
N ASP A 129 -2.86 7.16 16.56
CA ASP A 129 -4.30 7.09 16.30
C ASP A 129 -4.66 6.02 15.26
N SER A 130 -5.93 5.93 14.87
CA SER A 130 -6.35 5.04 13.77
C SER A 130 -7.60 5.53 13.05
N ILE A 131 -7.64 5.31 11.74
CA ILE A 131 -8.89 5.35 10.96
C ILE A 131 -9.53 3.97 11.03
N GLY A 132 -10.72 3.90 11.65
CA GLY A 132 -11.42 2.64 11.92
C GLY A 132 -11.27 2.18 13.37
N PRO A 133 -11.59 0.90 13.68
CA PRO A 133 -11.65 0.42 15.06
C PRO A 133 -10.29 0.46 15.79
N LYS A 134 -10.26 1.02 17.01
CA LYS A 134 -9.07 1.03 17.89
C LYS A 134 -8.74 -0.35 18.48
N SER A 135 -9.75 -1.19 18.66
CA SER A 135 -9.60 -2.60 19.02
C SER A 135 -10.83 -3.41 18.62
N LYS A 136 -10.67 -4.72 18.47
CA LYS A 136 -11.83 -5.63 18.50
C LYS A 136 -12.22 -5.78 19.97
N GLN A 137 -13.29 -5.12 20.41
CA GLN A 137 -13.86 -5.37 21.74
C GLN A 137 -13.98 -6.88 21.96
N ALA A 138 -13.43 -7.35 23.08
CA ALA A 138 -13.45 -8.76 23.44
C ALA A 138 -14.90 -9.27 23.50
N LYS A 139 -15.22 -10.25 22.65
CA LYS A 139 -16.37 -11.17 22.70
C LYS A 139 -17.69 -10.57 23.24
N GLY A 140 -18.41 -9.88 22.38
CA GLY A 140 -19.88 -9.91 22.37
C GLY A 140 -20.34 -10.86 21.27
N THR A 141 -20.90 -12.01 21.63
CA THR A 141 -21.41 -13.02 20.70
C THR A 141 -22.63 -12.47 19.96
N VAL A 142 -22.45 -11.75 18.85
CA VAL A 142 -23.48 -11.71 17.81
C VAL A 142 -22.84 -11.70 16.43
N ARG A 143 -22.99 -12.81 15.70
CA ARG A 143 -22.85 -12.81 14.24
C ARG A 143 -24.02 -12.04 13.65
N PHE A 144 -23.91 -10.72 13.60
CA PHE A 144 -24.79 -9.94 12.74
C PHE A 144 -24.34 -10.14 11.29
N ARG A 145 -25.14 -10.96 10.60
CA ARG A 145 -25.43 -10.93 9.17
C ARG A 145 -25.11 -9.55 8.57
N ARG A 146 -24.22 -9.48 7.55
CA ARG A 146 -23.90 -8.32 6.69
C ARG A 146 -24.74 -7.08 7.06
N THR A 147 -24.34 -6.35 8.08
CA THR A 147 -24.94 -5.06 8.41
C THR A 147 -24.33 -4.05 7.46
N ASP A 148 -25.20 -3.25 6.85
CA ASP A 148 -24.85 -2.20 5.91
C ASP A 148 -23.61 -1.44 6.41
N SER A 149 -22.59 -1.38 5.55
CA SER A 149 -21.35 -0.70 5.87
C SER A 149 -21.68 0.74 6.22
N VAL A 150 -21.40 1.15 7.45
CA VAL A 150 -21.38 2.57 7.79
C VAL A 150 -20.42 3.21 6.77
N PRO A 151 -20.79 4.30 6.05
CA PRO A 151 -19.99 4.80 4.93
C PRO A 151 -18.52 5.09 5.26
N SER A 152 -18.18 5.32 6.53
CA SER A 152 -16.80 5.53 7.01
C SER A 152 -16.04 4.26 7.39
N GLN A 153 -16.70 3.10 7.52
CA GLN A 153 -16.05 1.87 7.98
C GLN A 153 -15.21 1.25 6.86
N LEU A 154 -13.94 1.01 7.16
CA LEU A 154 -13.03 0.26 6.32
C LEU A 154 -13.33 -1.26 6.40
N ASN A 155 -13.03 -1.98 5.32
CA ASN A 155 -13.16 -3.42 5.19
C ASN A 155 -11.99 -3.97 4.38
N GLN A 156 -11.04 -4.62 5.06
CA GLN A 156 -9.80 -5.11 4.47
C GLN A 156 -9.09 -4.03 3.63
N PRO A 157 -8.72 -2.88 4.24
CA PRO A 157 -7.93 -1.87 3.54
C PRO A 157 -6.55 -2.47 3.23
N THR A 158 -6.14 -2.44 1.97
CA THR A 158 -4.90 -3.10 1.53
C THR A 158 -3.75 -2.12 1.35
N ASP A 159 -4.05 -0.84 1.08
CA ASP A 159 -3.03 0.19 0.90
C ASP A 159 -3.49 1.56 1.37
N VAL A 160 -2.52 2.43 1.66
CA VAL A 160 -2.71 3.80 2.09
C VAL A 160 -1.68 4.72 1.43
N ALA A 161 -2.13 5.89 0.97
CA ALA A 161 -1.28 7.00 0.57
C ALA A 161 -1.68 8.25 1.35
N VAL A 162 -0.70 9.10 1.62
CA VAL A 162 -0.85 10.24 2.53
C VAL A 162 -0.26 11.48 1.87
N THR A 163 -1.01 12.58 1.92
CA THR A 163 -0.53 13.91 1.56
C THR A 163 -0.58 14.81 2.79
N THR A 164 -0.26 16.09 2.65
CA THR A 164 -0.37 17.06 3.75
C THR A 164 -1.81 17.36 4.17
N THR A 165 -2.78 16.98 3.34
CA THR A 165 -4.20 17.32 3.51
C THR A 165 -5.12 16.12 3.58
N ARG A 166 -4.70 14.97 3.03
CA ARG A 166 -5.58 13.82 2.79
C ARG A 166 -4.89 12.50 3.12
N ILE A 167 -5.71 11.56 3.58
CA ILE A 167 -5.35 10.15 3.72
C ILE A 167 -6.25 9.38 2.76
N VAL A 168 -5.65 8.66 1.81
CA VAL A 168 -6.38 7.92 0.77
C VAL A 168 -6.14 6.44 0.98
N VAL A 169 -7.22 5.67 1.08
CA VAL A 169 -7.19 4.25 1.46
C VAL A 169 -7.82 3.40 0.37
N ALA A 170 -7.10 2.37 -0.08
CA ALA A 170 -7.64 1.33 -0.94
C ALA A 170 -8.48 0.38 -0.08
N ASP A 171 -9.80 0.58 -0.06
CA ASP A 171 -10.73 -0.16 0.79
C ASP A 171 -11.21 -1.42 0.06
N SER A 172 -10.29 -2.38 -0.09
CA SER A 172 -10.38 -3.47 -1.05
C SER A 172 -11.62 -4.34 -0.89
N GLY A 173 -11.99 -4.63 0.35
CA GLY A 173 -13.17 -5.44 0.69
C GLY A 173 -14.50 -4.74 0.38
N ASN A 174 -14.51 -3.42 0.26
CA ASN A 174 -15.65 -2.62 -0.19
C ASN A 174 -15.55 -2.18 -1.66
N HIS A 175 -14.48 -2.59 -2.36
CA HIS A 175 -14.28 -2.29 -3.79
C HIS A 175 -14.31 -0.79 -4.14
N ASN A 176 -13.82 0.05 -3.23
CA ASN A 176 -13.75 1.49 -3.44
C ASN A 176 -12.47 2.08 -2.85
N VAL A 177 -12.26 3.36 -3.11
CA VAL A 177 -11.21 4.16 -2.49
C VAL A 177 -11.86 5.20 -1.59
N LYS A 178 -11.42 5.29 -0.34
CA LYS A 178 -11.93 6.26 0.64
C LYS A 178 -10.87 7.31 0.93
N ILE A 179 -11.30 8.56 1.01
CA ILE A 179 -10.46 9.72 1.24
C ILE A 179 -10.90 10.35 2.56
N PHE A 180 -9.96 10.56 3.46
CA PHE A 180 -10.18 11.16 4.78
C PHE A 180 -9.32 12.41 4.93
N ASN A 181 -9.69 13.32 5.83
CA ASN A 181 -8.76 14.29 6.39
C ASN A 181 -7.93 13.65 7.52
N HIS A 182 -6.97 14.39 8.07
CA HIS A 182 -6.13 13.90 9.16
C HIS A 182 -6.85 13.77 10.51
N ASP A 183 -8.07 14.28 10.64
CA ASP A 183 -8.95 14.08 11.80
C ASP A 183 -9.80 12.79 11.68
N GLY A 184 -9.61 12.02 10.60
CA GLY A 184 -10.32 10.76 10.34
C GLY A 184 -11.74 10.94 9.79
N GLN A 185 -12.14 12.17 9.41
CA GLN A 185 -13.43 12.42 8.77
C GLN A 185 -13.36 12.06 7.29
N ILE A 186 -14.38 11.36 6.80
CA ILE A 186 -14.47 10.99 5.39
C ILE A 186 -14.79 12.24 4.55
N LEU A 187 -13.98 12.49 3.54
CA LEU A 187 -14.14 13.59 2.59
C LEU A 187 -14.85 13.13 1.31
N GLN A 188 -14.48 11.94 0.82
CA GLN A 188 -14.96 11.42 -0.45
C GLN A 188 -14.80 9.89 -0.51
N THR A 189 -15.67 9.24 -1.29
CA THR A 189 -15.49 7.85 -1.75
C THR A 189 -15.50 7.85 -3.28
N ILE A 190 -14.57 7.10 -3.88
CA ILE A 190 -14.47 6.92 -5.33
C ILE A 190 -14.75 5.44 -5.65
N GLY A 191 -15.67 5.23 -6.59
CA GLY A 191 -15.99 3.93 -7.14
C GLY A 191 -16.84 3.03 -6.25
N ASP A 192 -17.18 1.88 -6.82
CA ASP A 192 -17.91 0.77 -6.22
C ASP A 192 -17.56 -0.50 -7.00
N VAL A 193 -18.13 -1.64 -6.63
CA VAL A 193 -17.94 -2.91 -7.31
C VAL A 193 -18.36 -2.86 -8.78
N GLY A 194 -17.43 -3.18 -9.68
CA GLY A 194 -17.75 -3.21 -11.11
C GLY A 194 -16.54 -3.26 -12.03
N THR A 195 -16.82 -3.32 -13.33
CA THR A 195 -15.81 -3.40 -14.41
C THR A 195 -15.82 -2.15 -15.29
N ALA A 196 -16.79 -1.26 -15.13
CA ALA A 196 -16.85 0.02 -15.84
C ALA A 196 -15.71 0.96 -15.39
N LYS A 197 -15.44 2.02 -16.17
CA LYS A 197 -14.50 3.08 -15.76
C LYS A 197 -15.01 3.72 -14.47
N GLY A 198 -14.12 3.94 -13.52
CA GLY A 198 -14.47 4.47 -12.20
C GLY A 198 -14.97 3.44 -11.18
N PHE A 199 -15.20 2.19 -11.58
CA PHE A 199 -15.56 1.08 -10.68
C PHE A 199 -14.35 0.16 -10.47
N PHE A 200 -14.33 -0.59 -9.38
CA PHE A 200 -13.22 -1.46 -9.01
C PHE A 200 -13.66 -2.89 -8.71
N ARG A 201 -12.71 -3.82 -8.80
CA ARG A 201 -12.78 -5.14 -8.20
C ARG A 201 -11.49 -5.38 -7.43
N SER A 202 -11.60 -5.31 -6.10
CA SER A 202 -10.46 -5.44 -5.18
C SER A 202 -9.32 -4.48 -5.55
N PRO A 203 -9.53 -3.15 -5.40
CA PRO A 203 -8.41 -2.21 -5.49
C PRO A 203 -7.37 -2.60 -4.44
N GLU A 204 -6.13 -2.85 -4.85
CA GLU A 204 -5.10 -3.41 -3.96
C GLU A 204 -4.09 -2.37 -3.53
N VAL A 205 -3.64 -1.52 -4.45
CA VAL A 205 -2.59 -0.52 -4.21
C VAL A 205 -2.98 0.84 -4.75
N LEU A 206 -2.45 1.91 -4.17
CA LEU A 206 -2.66 3.25 -4.68
C LEU A 206 -1.48 4.19 -4.42
N ARG A 207 -1.37 5.25 -5.23
CA ARG A 207 -0.41 6.34 -5.06
C ARG A 207 -1.04 7.67 -5.44
N ILE A 208 -0.44 8.74 -4.95
CA ILE A 208 -0.85 10.11 -5.25
C ILE A 208 0.34 10.79 -5.93
N ASP A 209 0.10 11.43 -7.08
CA ASP A 209 1.14 12.19 -7.77
C ASP A 209 1.23 13.64 -7.25
N LYS A 210 2.19 14.41 -7.76
CA LYS A 210 2.38 15.82 -7.39
C LYS A 210 1.22 16.75 -7.78
N LYS A 211 0.32 16.30 -8.66
CA LYS A 211 -0.91 17.02 -9.02
C LYS A 211 -2.10 16.56 -8.20
N GLU A 212 -1.86 15.79 -7.14
CA GLU A 212 -2.88 15.23 -6.25
C GLU A 212 -3.83 14.23 -6.94
N ASN A 213 -3.46 13.73 -8.13
CA ASN A 213 -4.20 12.68 -8.81
C ASN A 213 -4.04 11.37 -8.06
N ILE A 214 -5.09 10.54 -8.09
CA ILE A 214 -5.14 9.27 -7.37
C ILE A 214 -4.99 8.14 -8.39
N ILE A 215 -3.88 7.42 -8.31
CA ILE A 215 -3.56 6.27 -9.16
C ILE A 215 -3.88 5.00 -8.38
N VAL A 216 -4.79 4.17 -8.89
CA VAL A 216 -5.33 3.00 -8.20
C VAL A 216 -5.06 1.74 -9.03
N GLY A 217 -4.40 0.76 -8.41
CA GLY A 217 -4.26 -0.59 -8.93
C GLY A 217 -5.54 -1.38 -8.69
N ASP A 218 -6.34 -1.53 -9.73
CA ASP A 218 -7.59 -2.29 -9.73
C ASP A 218 -7.29 -3.76 -10.07
N ALA A 219 -6.71 -4.45 -9.08
CA ALA A 219 -6.04 -5.75 -9.27
C ALA A 219 -6.99 -6.83 -9.81
N GLY A 220 -8.22 -6.90 -9.31
CA GLY A 220 -9.21 -7.88 -9.76
C GLY A 220 -9.71 -7.65 -11.19
N ASN A 221 -9.57 -6.43 -11.72
CA ASN A 221 -9.83 -6.12 -13.13
C ASN A 221 -8.55 -6.15 -13.99
N GLY A 222 -7.37 -6.27 -13.40
CA GLY A 222 -6.09 -6.33 -14.11
C GLY A 222 -5.72 -5.02 -14.81
N ARG A 223 -6.02 -3.88 -14.17
CA ARG A 223 -5.83 -2.53 -14.73
C ARG A 223 -5.36 -1.53 -13.68
N VAL A 224 -4.87 -0.39 -14.13
CA VAL A 224 -4.63 0.80 -13.28
C VAL A 224 -5.58 1.90 -13.72
N GLN A 225 -6.22 2.59 -12.79
CA GLN A 225 -7.09 3.73 -13.07
C GLN A 225 -6.55 4.98 -12.38
N ILE A 226 -6.58 6.11 -13.09
CA ILE A 226 -6.08 7.40 -12.63
C ILE A 226 -7.26 8.35 -12.52
N PHE A 227 -7.38 9.01 -11.38
CA PHE A 227 -8.47 9.94 -11.06
C PHE A 227 -7.92 11.31 -10.70
N SER A 228 -8.70 12.35 -10.99
CA SER A 228 -8.41 13.70 -10.51
C SER A 228 -8.52 13.77 -8.98
N PRO A 229 -8.00 14.83 -8.35
CA PRO A 229 -8.17 15.03 -6.91
C PRO A 229 -9.65 15.08 -6.48
N LYS A 230 -10.56 15.42 -7.41
CA LYS A 230 -12.01 15.47 -7.22
C LYS A 230 -12.70 14.12 -7.49
N GLY A 231 -11.94 13.07 -7.81
CA GLY A 231 -12.45 11.72 -8.08
C GLY A 231 -12.99 11.50 -9.48
N GLU A 232 -12.73 12.39 -10.43
CA GLU A 232 -13.14 12.21 -11.82
C GLU A 232 -12.17 11.26 -12.52
N PHE A 233 -12.67 10.31 -13.30
CA PHE A 233 -11.82 9.41 -14.08
C PHE A 233 -11.03 10.18 -15.15
N LEU A 234 -9.71 10.02 -15.16
CA LEU A 234 -8.82 10.67 -16.14
C LEU A 234 -8.31 9.69 -17.19
N ARG A 235 -7.70 8.59 -16.74
CA ARG A 235 -7.00 7.65 -17.62
C ARG A 235 -7.00 6.24 -17.02
N MET A 236 -6.77 5.25 -17.88
CA MET A 236 -6.57 3.85 -17.51
C MET A 236 -5.35 3.26 -18.22
N LEU A 237 -4.63 2.39 -17.52
CA LEU A 237 -3.57 1.54 -18.06
C LEU A 237 -4.02 0.06 -17.98
N GLY A 238 -3.56 -0.76 -18.90
CA GLY A 238 -3.80 -2.20 -18.90
C GLY A 238 -5.09 -2.68 -19.58
N ASP A 239 -5.64 -1.89 -20.50
CA ASP A 239 -6.69 -2.33 -21.43
C ASP A 239 -6.08 -2.80 -22.76
N LYS A 240 -6.45 -4.02 -23.18
CA LYS A 240 -6.04 -4.60 -24.47
C LYS A 240 -6.52 -3.76 -25.67
N LYS A 241 -7.62 -3.00 -25.50
CA LYS A 241 -8.20 -2.20 -26.58
C LYS A 241 -7.45 -0.90 -26.87
N THR A 242 -6.60 -0.43 -25.95
CA THR A 242 -5.92 0.87 -26.07
C THR A 242 -4.39 0.74 -26.09
N GLN A 243 -3.88 -0.32 -26.75
CA GLN A 243 -2.44 -0.63 -26.84
C GLN A 243 -1.76 -0.89 -25.49
N GLY A 244 -2.45 -1.51 -24.53
CA GLY A 244 -1.91 -1.83 -23.20
C GLY A 244 -1.67 -3.32 -22.94
N HIS A 245 -0.71 -3.62 -22.07
CA HIS A 245 -0.53 -4.93 -21.44
C HIS A 245 -1.60 -5.14 -20.35
N LYS A 246 -2.47 -6.13 -20.50
CA LYS A 246 -3.39 -6.50 -19.40
C LYS A 246 -2.59 -7.07 -18.24
N PHE A 247 -2.69 -6.47 -17.07
CA PHE A 247 -1.98 -6.94 -15.88
C PHE A 247 -2.62 -8.25 -15.37
N GLY A 248 -1.79 -9.14 -14.85
CA GLY A 248 -2.23 -10.36 -14.19
C GLY A 248 -2.75 -10.08 -12.78
N TRP A 249 -2.04 -9.25 -12.01
CA TRP A 249 -2.45 -8.74 -10.69
C TRP A 249 -1.60 -7.53 -10.29
N VAL A 250 -2.20 -6.34 -10.21
CA VAL A 250 -1.49 -5.08 -9.90
C VAL A 250 -1.26 -4.96 -8.40
N SER A 251 0.01 -5.05 -7.97
CA SER A 251 0.39 -5.27 -6.56
C SER A 251 1.37 -4.25 -5.98
N GLY A 252 1.76 -3.28 -6.79
CA GLY A 252 2.60 -2.14 -6.41
C GLY A 252 2.55 -1.07 -7.48
N ILE A 253 2.51 0.19 -7.04
CA ILE A 253 2.56 1.36 -7.90
C ILE A 253 3.57 2.33 -7.30
N PHE A 254 4.36 2.98 -8.14
CA PHE A 254 5.16 4.14 -7.77
C PHE A 254 5.09 5.17 -8.89
N VAL A 255 5.01 6.46 -8.53
CA VAL A 255 4.99 7.56 -9.50
C VAL A 255 6.23 8.42 -9.27
N THR A 256 7.03 8.61 -10.32
CA THR A 256 8.24 9.44 -10.25
C THR A 256 7.89 10.93 -10.25
N ASN A 257 8.88 11.77 -9.95
CA ASN A 257 8.74 13.22 -10.04
C ASN A 257 8.42 13.73 -11.47
N ASN A 258 8.71 12.92 -12.50
CA ASN A 258 8.44 13.21 -13.90
C ASN A 258 7.12 12.59 -14.39
N TYR A 259 6.30 12.04 -13.47
CA TYR A 259 5.04 11.35 -13.74
C TYR A 259 5.16 10.01 -14.45
N ASP A 260 6.36 9.41 -14.50
CA ASP A 260 6.49 8.03 -14.95
C ASP A 260 5.85 7.10 -13.92
N ILE A 261 5.14 6.07 -14.38
CA ILE A 261 4.41 5.14 -13.52
C ILE A 261 5.06 3.77 -13.59
N LEU A 262 5.62 3.35 -12.46
CA LEU A 262 6.07 1.98 -12.25
C LEU A 262 4.92 1.12 -11.71
N VAL A 263 4.71 -0.05 -12.30
CA VAL A 263 3.64 -0.98 -11.90
C VAL A 263 4.19 -2.39 -11.73
N SER A 264 4.08 -2.94 -10.52
CA SER A 264 4.37 -4.34 -10.23
C SER A 264 3.18 -5.23 -10.60
N ASP A 265 3.43 -6.22 -11.45
CA ASP A 265 2.50 -7.31 -11.78
C ASP A 265 2.98 -8.59 -11.10
N SER A 266 2.42 -8.89 -9.92
CA SER A 266 2.88 -10.01 -9.10
C SER A 266 2.62 -11.36 -9.75
N ARG A 267 1.54 -11.47 -10.53
CA ARG A 267 1.17 -12.73 -11.19
C ARG A 267 2.08 -13.02 -12.38
N ASN A 268 2.48 -11.99 -13.12
CA ASN A 268 3.36 -12.16 -14.27
C ASN A 268 4.86 -12.04 -13.93
N ASN A 269 5.22 -11.64 -12.71
CA ASN A 269 6.60 -11.44 -12.24
C ASN A 269 7.35 -10.30 -12.98
N PHE A 270 6.63 -9.25 -13.38
CA PHE A 270 7.18 -8.10 -14.09
C PHE A 270 6.96 -6.80 -13.32
N ILE A 271 7.85 -5.84 -13.55
CA ILE A 271 7.64 -4.43 -13.22
C ILE A 271 7.63 -3.69 -14.56
N TYR A 272 6.55 -2.96 -14.82
CA TYR A 272 6.35 -2.18 -16.04
C TYR A 272 6.63 -0.70 -15.76
N LEU A 273 7.07 0.03 -16.78
CA LEU A 273 7.24 1.48 -16.77
C LEU A 273 6.33 2.07 -17.86
N PHE A 274 5.55 3.10 -17.51
CA PHE A 274 4.61 3.80 -18.38
C PHE A 274 4.80 5.32 -18.33
#